data_AF-A0A645BU43-F1
#
_entry.id   AF-A0A645BU43-F1
#
_cell.length_a   1.000
_cell.length_b   1.000
_cell.length_c   1.000
_cell.angle_alpha   90.00
_cell.angle_beta   90.00
_cell.angle_gamma   90.00
#
_symmetry.space_group_name_H-M   'P 1'
#
loop_
_entity.id
_entity.type
_entity.pdbx_description
1 polymer ?
#
loop_
_entity_poly.entity_id
_entity_poly.type
_entity_poly.pdbx_seq_one_letter_code
_entity_poly.pdbx_strand_id
1 'polypeptide(L)' 'MNKALDSFLDEYSDYDIYYKKLTNKDELKNWGAKEVYVSDFMDARIVVYDNRIIRISSELDYNKENINMIKSKIAAQK' A
#
# COMPACT_ATOMS: atom_id res chain seq x y z
N MET A 1 -7.75 -15.05 -5.71
CA MET A 1 -6.60 -14.14 -5.93
C MET A 1 -7.08 -12.94 -6.74
N ASN A 2 -6.67 -11.74 -6.35
CA ASN A 2 -7.17 -10.49 -6.95
C ASN A 2 -6.29 -10.16 -8.15
N LYS A 3 -6.75 -10.45 -9.37
CA LYS A 3 -5.95 -10.29 -10.62
C LYS A 3 -5.31 -8.91 -10.78
N ALA A 4 -5.96 -7.86 -10.26
CA ALA A 4 -5.41 -6.52 -10.28
C ALA A 4 -4.17 -6.39 -9.38
N LEU A 5 -4.19 -7.00 -8.19
CA LEU A 5 -3.04 -7.01 -7.30
C LEU A 5 -1.87 -7.79 -7.89
N ASP A 6 -2.15 -8.97 -8.45
CA ASP A 6 -1.11 -9.82 -9.04
C ASP A 6 -0.44 -9.11 -10.23
N SER A 7 -1.24 -8.49 -11.12
CA SER A 7 -0.71 -7.69 -12.24
C SER A 7 0.12 -6.49 -11.77
N PHE A 8 -0.25 -5.87 -10.64
CA PHE A 8 0.55 -4.79 -10.05
C PHE A 8 1.88 -5.29 -9.50
N LEU A 9 1.89 -6.44 -8.83
CA LEU A 9 3.12 -7.00 -8.26
C LEU A 9 4.09 -7.46 -9.36
N ASP A 10 3.55 -8.06 -10.44
CA ASP A 10 4.34 -8.53 -11.59
C ASP A 10 5.01 -7.36 -12.33
N GLU A 11 4.31 -6.25 -12.57
CA GLU A 11 4.87 -5.06 -13.25
C GLU A 11 6.16 -4.56 -12.57
N TYR A 12 6.22 -4.60 -11.23
CA TYR A 12 7.41 -4.14 -10.49
C TYR A 12 8.49 -5.22 -10.36
N SER A 13 8.11 -6.50 -10.45
CA SER A 13 9.08 -7.59 -10.53
C SER A 13 9.95 -7.47 -11.78
N ASP A 14 9.40 -6.97 -12.89
CA ASP A 14 10.17 -6.69 -14.13
C ASP A 14 11.24 -5.60 -13.94
N TYR A 15 11.12 -4.79 -12.88
CA TYR A 15 12.09 -3.75 -12.50
C TYR A 15 12.95 -4.14 -11.29
N ASP A 16 12.98 -5.42 -10.90
CA ASP A 16 13.65 -5.92 -9.69
C ASP A 16 13.18 -5.25 -8.38
N ILE A 17 11.95 -4.72 -8.36
CA ILE A 17 11.34 -4.13 -7.18
C ILE A 17 10.37 -5.15 -6.58
N TYR A 18 10.72 -5.69 -5.41
CA TYR A 18 9.92 -6.73 -4.77
C TYR A 18 9.10 -6.15 -3.62
N TYR A 19 7.85 -6.59 -3.54
CA TYR A 19 6.91 -6.16 -2.51
C TYR A 19 6.70 -7.28 -1.50
N LYS A 20 7.01 -7.01 -0.24
CA LYS A 20 6.81 -7.94 0.87
C LYS A 20 5.52 -7.60 1.61
N LYS A 21 4.69 -8.60 1.85
CA LYS A 21 3.47 -8.43 2.64
C LYS A 21 3.84 -8.06 4.07
N LEU A 22 3.30 -6.93 4.54
CA LEU A 22 3.44 -6.48 5.91
C LEU A 22 2.63 -7.41 6.82
N THR A 23 3.29 -8.02 7.79
CA THR A 23 2.64 -8.89 8.79
C THR A 23 2.27 -8.15 10.07
N ASN A 24 2.72 -6.89 10.22
CA ASN A 24 2.41 -6.07 11.38
C ASN A 24 0.93 -5.67 11.38
N LYS A 25 0.17 -6.22 12.34
CA LYS A 25 -1.27 -6.00 12.47
C LYS A 25 -1.64 -4.58 12.87
N ASP A 26 -0.77 -3.86 13.57
CA ASP A 26 -1.10 -2.51 14.06
C ASP A 26 -1.16 -1.50 12.93
N GLU A 27 -0.26 -1.60 11.96
CA GLU A 27 -0.28 -0.73 10.78
C GLU A 27 -1.50 -1.01 9.90
N LEU A 28 -1.76 -2.29 9.60
CA LEU A 28 -2.96 -2.73 8.87
C LEU A 28 -4.25 -2.21 9.52
N LYS A 29 -4.35 -2.36 10.85
CA LYS A 29 -5.50 -1.90 11.63
C LYS A 29 -5.63 -0.37 11.65
N ASN A 30 -4.52 0.34 11.83
CA ASN A 30 -4.51 1.81 11.77
C ASN A 30 -4.99 2.32 10.41
N TRP A 31 -4.72 1.59 9.33
CA TRP A 31 -5.05 2.00 7.97
C TRP A 31 -6.45 1.60 7.56
N GLY A 32 -7.07 0.65 8.29
CA GLY A 32 -8.28 -0.03 7.85
C GLY A 32 -8.04 -0.82 6.57
N ALA A 33 -6.79 -1.23 6.33
CA ALA A 33 -6.40 -1.97 5.13
C ALA A 33 -6.57 -3.47 5.37
N LYS A 34 -6.92 -4.19 4.31
CA LYS A 34 -6.99 -5.64 4.32
C LYS A 34 -5.60 -6.24 4.23
N GLU A 35 -4.79 -5.69 3.33
CA GLU A 35 -3.40 -6.10 3.11
C GLU A 35 -2.56 -4.87 2.80
N VAL A 36 -1.29 -4.91 3.21
CA VAL A 36 -0.29 -3.89 2.90
C VAL A 36 0.95 -4.62 2.43
N TYR A 37 1.55 -4.11 1.37
CA TYR A 37 2.82 -4.59 0.86
C TYR A 37 3.80 -3.42 0.85
N VAL A 38 5.04 -3.69 1.26
CA VAL A 38 6.12 -2.69 1.33
C VAL A 38 7.20 -3.11 0.35
N SER A 39 7.64 -2.17 -0.47
CA SER A 39 8.79 -2.38 -1.36
C SER A 39 10.05 -2.55 -0.54
N ASP A 40 10.96 -3.41 -1.00
CA ASP A 40 12.29 -3.57 -0.43
C ASP A 40 13.32 -2.56 -0.94
N PHE A 41 13.00 -1.82 -2.01
CA PHE A 41 13.92 -0.91 -2.68
C PHE A 41 13.51 0.57 -2.57
N MET A 42 12.22 0.87 -2.50
CA MET A 42 11.69 2.23 -2.41
C MET A 42 10.81 2.40 -1.18
N ASP A 43 10.61 3.64 -0.72
CA ASP A 43 9.55 4.01 0.24
C ASP A 43 8.16 3.96 -0.41
N ALA A 44 7.90 2.88 -1.12
CA ALA A 44 6.68 2.61 -1.85
C ALA A 44 5.89 1.51 -1.15
N ARG A 45 4.58 1.73 -1.00
CA ARG A 45 3.65 0.78 -0.41
C ARG A 45 2.44 0.58 -1.30
N ILE A 46 1.94 -0.64 -1.30
CA ILE A 46 0.67 -1.02 -1.92
C ILE A 46 -0.31 -1.35 -0.80
N VAL A 47 -1.41 -0.61 -0.76
CA VAL A 47 -2.46 -0.75 0.25
C VAL A 47 -3.71 -1.30 -0.41
N VAL A 48 -4.16 -2.45 0.08
CA VAL A 48 -5.33 -3.16 -0.45
C VAL A 48 -6.50 -2.96 0.50
N TYR A 49 -7.57 -2.39 -0.04
CA TYR A 49 -8.88 -2.28 0.60
C TYR A 49 -9.87 -3.21 -0.11
N ASP A 50 -11.06 -3.43 0.46
CA ASP A 50 -12.05 -4.34 -0.14
C ASP A 50 -12.52 -3.92 -1.54
N ASN A 51 -12.47 -2.62 -1.86
CA ASN A 51 -12.98 -2.08 -3.12
C ASN A 51 -11.93 -1.38 -3.99
N ARG A 52 -10.67 -1.30 -3.55
CA ARG A 52 -9.61 -0.60 -4.30
C ARG A 52 -8.21 -0.98 -3.83
N ILE A 53 -7.25 -0.77 -4.73
CA ILE A 53 -5.82 -0.91 -4.47
C ILE A 53 -5.19 0.47 -4.64
N ILE A 54 -4.33 0.87 -3.71
CA ILE A 54 -3.77 2.22 -3.66
C ILE A 54 -2.26 2.09 -3.54
N ARG A 55 -1.56 2.74 -4.48
CA ARG A 55 -0.10 2.86 -4.44
C ARG A 55 0.27 4.18 -3.80
N ILE A 56 1.21 4.12 -2.87
CA ILE A 56 1.76 5.29 -2.19
C ILE A 56 3.25 5.23 -2.40
N SER A 57 3.80 6.19 -3.13
CA SER A 57 5.24 6.37 -3.30
C SER A 57 5.61 7.68 -2.62
N SER A 58 6.14 7.61 -1.40
CA SER A 58 6.47 8.80 -0.64
C SER A 58 7.45 8.46 0.47
N GLU A 59 8.47 9.30 0.66
CA GLU A 59 9.40 9.28 1.80
C GLU A 59 8.71 9.61 3.14
N LEU A 60 7.38 9.66 3.18
CA LEU A 60 6.64 9.96 4.39
C LEU A 60 6.70 8.77 5.35
N ASP A 61 7.17 9.04 6.57
CA ASP A 61 7.03 8.10 7.67
C ASP A 61 5.57 7.71 7.84
N TYR A 62 5.30 6.42 7.84
CA TYR A 62 3.97 5.85 7.80
C TYR A 62 3.29 5.81 9.19
N ASN A 63 3.41 6.92 9.91
CA ASN A 63 2.86 7.15 11.24
C ASN A 63 1.38 7.57 11.19
N LYS A 64 0.70 7.55 12.35
CA LYS A 64 -0.75 7.80 12.48
C LYS A 64 -1.24 9.08 11.78
N GLU A 65 -0.45 10.15 11.80
CA GLU A 65 -0.81 11.44 11.20
C GLU A 65 -0.74 11.39 9.67
N ASN A 66 0.33 10.84 9.11
CA ASN A 66 0.51 10.73 7.66
C ASN A 66 -0.53 9.80 7.02
N ILE A 67 -0.99 8.78 7.76
CA ILE A 67 -2.06 7.87 7.35
C ILE A 67 -3.40 8.60 7.20
N ASN A 68 -3.72 9.53 8.09
CA ASN A 68 -4.96 10.30 7.97
C ASN A 68 -4.93 11.21 6.74
N MET A 69 -3.77 11.79 6.41
CA MET A 69 -3.61 12.55 5.17
C MET A 69 -3.82 11.66 3.93
N ILE A 70 -3.24 10.46 3.93
CA ILE A 70 -3.45 9.44 2.88
C ILE A 70 -4.95 9.13 2.75
N LYS A 71 -5.63 8.80 3.86
CA LYS A 71 -7.07 8.51 3.87
C LYS A 71 -7.92 9.67 3.34
N SER A 72 -7.57 10.91 3.67
CA SER A 72 -8.26 12.11 3.17
C SER A 72 -8.10 12.26 1.66
N LYS A 73 -6.90 12.03 1.10
CA LYS A 73 -6.69 12.03 -0.36
C LYS A 73 -7.50 10.94 -1.06
N ILE A 74 -7.61 9.76 -0.43
CA ILE A 74 -8.38 8.62 -0.93
C ILE A 74 -9.91 8.89 -0.90
N ALA A 75 -10.37 9.67 0.08
CA ALA A 75 -11.78 10.08 0.19
C ALA A 75 -12.15 11.20 -0.80
N ALA A 76 -11.21 12.08 -1.12
CA ALA A 76 -11.40 13.22 -2.04
C ALA A 76 -11.44 12.83 -3.53
N GLN A 77 -11.10 11.58 -3.88
CA GLN A 77 -11.17 11.05 -5.25
C GLN A 77 -12.49 10.32 -5.57
N LYS A 78 -13.49 10.39 -4.69
CA LYS A 78 -14.87 9.98 -4.97
C LYS A 78 -15.63 11.09 -5.69
#